data_AF-A0A961DQM7-F1
#
_entry.id   AF-A0A961DQM7-F1
#
_cell.length_a   1.000
_cell.length_b   1.000
_cell.length_c   1.000
_cell.angle_alpha   90.00
_cell.angle_beta   90.00
_cell.angle_gamma   90.00
#
_symmetry.space_group_name_H-M   'P 1'
#
loop_
_entity.id
_entity.type
_entity.pdbx_description
1 polymer ?
#
loop_
_entity_poly.entity_id
_entity_poly.type
_entity_poly.pdbx_seq_one_letter_code
_entity_poly.pdbx_strand_id
1 'polypeptide(L)'
;MALHTNPEGERFTMVDTTQPIDADNHYYEALDAFTRHLDPKFKDRGVKPVNDGKRVKLLMGGKVNSFIPNPTFDPIIVPGCLDPLFRGQIPEGVDPRTLMQVEPLREEYRNRD
;
A
#
# COMPACT_ATOMS: atom_id res chain seq x y z
N MET A 1 17.97 -19.75 6.52
CA MET A 1 17.65 -20.16 7.90
C MET A 1 18.35 -21.47 8.21
N ALA A 2 19.20 -21.52 9.24
CA ALA A 2 19.82 -22.77 9.67
C ALA A 2 18.85 -23.55 10.57
N LEU A 3 18.59 -24.82 10.23
CA LEU A 3 17.78 -25.74 11.02
C LEU A 3 18.61 -26.27 12.19
N HIS A 4 18.06 -26.17 13.40
CA HIS A 4 18.65 -26.66 14.63
C HIS A 4 17.85 -27.87 15.12
N THR A 5 18.45 -28.73 15.93
CA THR A 5 17.82 -29.95 16.42
C THR A 5 17.98 -30.02 17.93
N ASN A 6 16.89 -30.25 18.67
CA ASN A 6 16.94 -30.35 20.13
C ASN A 6 17.40 -31.77 20.54
N PRO A 7 17.70 -32.01 21.84
CA PRO A 7 18.11 -33.33 22.33
C PRO A 7 17.06 -34.43 22.11
N GLU A 8 15.80 -34.07 21.91
CA GLU A 8 14.68 -34.98 21.62
C GLU A 8 14.52 -35.26 20.11
N GLY A 9 15.38 -34.68 19.27
CA GLY A 9 15.39 -34.87 17.82
C GLY A 9 14.44 -33.97 17.05
N GLU A 10 13.78 -33.03 17.70
CA GLU A 10 12.88 -32.08 17.06
C GLU A 10 13.67 -30.99 16.33
N ARG A 11 13.28 -30.73 15.08
CA ARG A 11 13.87 -29.66 14.28
C ARG A 11 13.17 -28.34 14.58
N PHE A 12 13.95 -27.31 14.91
CA PHE A 12 13.44 -25.96 15.10
C PHE A 12 14.34 -24.94 14.40
N THR A 13 13.77 -23.81 14.05
CA THR A 13 14.50 -22.64 13.57
C THR A 13 14.66 -21.67 14.74
N MET A 14 15.91 -21.28 15.04
CA MET A 14 16.15 -20.12 15.87
C MET A 14 15.58 -18.90 15.15
N VAL A 15 14.55 -18.30 15.74
CA VAL A 15 14.04 -17.00 15.28
C VAL A 15 15.11 -15.98 15.66
N ASP A 16 15.67 -15.31 14.65
CA ASP A 16 16.51 -14.15 14.88
C ASP A 16 15.65 -13.03 15.47
N THR A 17 15.74 -12.85 16.78
CA THR A 17 14.98 -11.80 17.50
C THR A 17 15.56 -10.40 17.30
N THR A 18 16.64 -10.26 16.54
CA THR A 18 17.25 -8.95 16.25
C THR A 18 16.67 -8.29 15.01
N GLN A 19 15.97 -9.04 14.16
CA GLN A 19 15.29 -8.48 13.01
C GLN A 19 14.06 -7.69 13.46
N PRO A 20 13.92 -6.41 13.04
CA PRO A 20 12.73 -5.65 13.35
C PRO A 20 11.53 -6.24 12.63
N ILE A 21 10.39 -6.27 13.33
CA ILE A 21 9.08 -6.54 12.73
C ILE A 21 8.42 -5.20 12.47
N ASP A 22 8.12 -4.93 11.22
CA ASP A 22 7.31 -3.79 10.86
C ASP A 22 5.83 -4.15 11.02
N ALA A 23 5.19 -3.53 12.02
CA ALA A 23 3.80 -3.79 12.37
C ALA A 23 2.80 -3.00 11.52
N ASP A 24 3.27 -2.14 10.60
CA ASP A 24 2.42 -1.22 9.84
C ASP A 24 2.81 -1.17 8.36
N ASN A 25 2.37 -2.18 7.61
CA ASN A 25 2.53 -2.24 6.16
C ASN A 25 1.18 -2.16 5.46
N HIS A 26 1.16 -1.45 4.32
CA HIS A 26 -0.02 -1.26 3.50
C HIS A 26 0.23 -1.70 2.06
N TYR A 27 -0.82 -2.21 1.42
CA TYR A 27 -0.80 -2.57 0.01
C TYR A 27 -1.43 -1.45 -0.83
N TYR A 28 -1.09 -1.40 -2.12
CA TYR A 28 -1.84 -0.60 -3.09
C TYR A 28 -2.88 -1.49 -3.77
N GLU A 29 -4.12 -1.46 -3.28
CA GLU A 29 -5.13 -2.42 -3.71
C GLU A 29 -5.52 -2.26 -5.19
N ALA A 30 -5.86 -3.37 -5.84
CA ALA A 30 -6.51 -3.37 -7.15
C ALA A 30 -7.90 -2.70 -7.08
N LEU A 31 -8.35 -2.12 -8.19
CA LEU A 31 -9.63 -1.39 -8.24
C LEU A 31 -10.84 -2.27 -7.87
N ASP A 32 -10.74 -3.58 -8.10
CA ASP A 32 -11.80 -4.53 -7.82
C ASP A 32 -11.67 -5.21 -6.45
N ALA A 33 -10.73 -4.79 -5.59
CA ALA A 33 -10.50 -5.41 -4.28
C ALA A 33 -11.77 -5.50 -3.42
N PHE A 34 -12.66 -4.51 -3.52
CA PHE A 34 -13.93 -4.48 -2.79
C PHE A 34 -15.15 -4.90 -3.63
N THR A 35 -14.96 -5.28 -4.89
CA THR A 35 -16.08 -5.66 -5.78
C THR A 35 -15.99 -7.09 -6.29
N ARG A 36 -14.78 -7.67 -6.39
CA ARG A 36 -14.53 -9.00 -6.97
C ARG A 36 -15.36 -10.12 -6.31
N HIS A 37 -15.54 -10.02 -4.99
CA HIS A 37 -16.27 -11.01 -4.18
C HIS A 37 -17.45 -10.42 -3.41
N LEU A 38 -17.89 -9.20 -3.77
CA LEU A 38 -19.02 -8.56 -3.13
C LEU A 38 -20.33 -9.21 -3.59
N ASP A 39 -21.20 -9.60 -2.66
CA ASP A 39 -22.56 -10.05 -2.99
C ASP A 39 -23.25 -8.98 -3.85
N PRO A 40 -23.77 -9.33 -5.05
CA PRO A 40 -24.37 -8.38 -5.98
C PRO A 40 -25.44 -7.48 -5.36
N LYS A 41 -26.17 -7.95 -4.32
CA LYS A 41 -27.18 -7.14 -3.63
C LYS A 41 -26.61 -5.90 -2.92
N PHE A 42 -25.30 -5.88 -2.66
CA PHE A 42 -24.61 -4.75 -2.04
C PHE A 42 -23.83 -3.88 -3.04
N LYS A 43 -23.86 -4.18 -4.34
CA LYS A 43 -23.07 -3.48 -5.37
C LYS A 43 -23.19 -1.95 -5.31
N ASP A 44 -24.39 -1.42 -5.05
CA ASP A 44 -24.61 0.04 -4.98
C ASP A 44 -24.52 0.61 -3.56
N ARG A 45 -24.50 -0.26 -2.53
CA ARG A 45 -24.33 0.13 -1.12
C ARG A 45 -22.85 0.14 -0.69
N GLY A 46 -22.02 -0.69 -1.31
CA GLY A 46 -20.59 -0.85 -1.00
C GLY A 46 -19.69 0.14 -1.73
N VAL A 47 -18.41 -0.24 -1.88
CA VAL A 47 -17.42 0.49 -2.67
C VAL A 47 -17.67 0.23 -4.16
N LYS A 48 -17.66 1.30 -4.95
CA LYS A 48 -17.87 1.22 -6.39
C LYS A 48 -16.91 2.18 -7.11
N PRO A 49 -15.87 1.66 -7.78
CA PRO A 49 -15.06 2.46 -8.69
C PRO A 49 -15.90 2.96 -9.85
N VAL A 50 -15.77 4.23 -10.20
CA VAL A 50 -16.46 4.86 -11.35
C VAL A 50 -15.46 5.73 -12.08
N ASN A 51 -15.38 5.57 -13.40
CA ASN A 51 -14.64 6.49 -14.26
C ASN A 51 -15.58 7.63 -14.69
N ASP A 52 -15.21 8.88 -14.42
CA ASP A 52 -15.99 10.07 -14.79
C ASP A 52 -15.60 10.68 -16.14
N GLY A 53 -14.83 9.94 -16.94
CA GLY A 53 -14.25 10.37 -18.21
C GLY A 53 -12.88 11.04 -18.08
N LYS A 54 -12.45 11.38 -16.86
CA LYS A 54 -11.13 11.99 -16.59
C LYS A 54 -10.32 11.21 -15.58
N ARG A 55 -10.97 10.72 -14.51
CA ARG A 55 -10.31 9.98 -13.43
C ARG A 55 -11.22 8.91 -12.87
N VAL A 56 -10.62 7.94 -12.19
CA VAL A 56 -11.36 7.00 -11.35
C VAL A 56 -11.70 7.69 -10.03
N LYS A 57 -12.94 7.54 -9.59
CA LYS A 57 -13.44 7.95 -8.28
C LYS A 57 -14.02 6.74 -7.56
N LEU A 58 -14.03 6.76 -6.24
CA LEU A 58 -14.74 5.77 -5.45
C LEU A 58 -16.09 6.34 -5.03
N LEU A 59 -17.16 5.62 -5.32
CA LEU A 59 -18.45 5.81 -4.66
C LEU A 59 -18.53 4.86 -3.46
N MET A 60 -19.14 5.32 -2.37
CA MET A 60 -19.49 4.49 -1.22
C MET A 60 -20.94 4.81 -0.84
N GLY A 61 -21.83 3.82 -0.94
CA GLY A 61 -23.26 4.02 -0.73
C GLY A 61 -23.87 5.10 -1.63
N GLY A 62 -23.42 5.18 -2.89
CA GLY A 62 -23.87 6.17 -3.87
C GLY A 62 -23.28 7.58 -3.71
N LYS A 63 -22.40 7.83 -2.73
CA LYS A 63 -21.75 9.13 -2.51
C LYS A 63 -20.29 9.09 -2.94
N VAL A 64 -19.79 10.16 -3.54
CA VAL A 64 -18.36 10.29 -3.88
C VAL A 64 -17.54 10.33 -2.59
N ASN A 65 -16.58 9.42 -2.48
CA ASN A 65 -15.55 9.47 -1.45
C ASN A 65 -14.44 10.42 -1.91
N SER A 66 -14.15 11.44 -1.09
CA SER A 66 -13.07 12.42 -1.33
C SER A 66 -11.82 12.20 -0.45
N PHE A 67 -11.83 11.18 0.41
CA PHE A 67 -10.69 10.82 1.26
C PHE A 67 -9.56 10.18 0.46
N ILE A 68 -9.87 9.36 -0.55
CA ILE A 68 -8.88 8.78 -1.47
C ILE A 68 -8.90 9.57 -2.79
N PRO A 69 -7.98 10.53 -3.00
CA PRO A 69 -7.99 11.40 -4.18
C PRO A 69 -7.56 10.68 -5.45
N ASN A 70 -6.71 9.65 -5.32
CA ASN A 70 -6.23 8.82 -6.42
C ASN A 70 -6.42 7.33 -6.11
N PRO A 71 -7.59 6.73 -6.42
CA PRO A 71 -7.86 5.33 -6.11
C PRO A 71 -7.16 4.36 -7.06
N THR A 72 -6.52 4.83 -8.14
CA THR A 72 -5.68 3.96 -8.96
C THR A 72 -4.29 3.77 -8.35
N PHE A 73 -3.92 4.55 -7.34
CA PHE A 73 -2.57 4.61 -6.77
C PHE A 73 -1.46 4.81 -7.81
N ASP A 74 -1.78 5.26 -9.02
CA ASP A 74 -0.79 5.53 -10.06
C ASP A 74 -0.81 7.04 -10.37
N PRO A 75 0.28 7.77 -10.08
CA PRO A 75 1.56 7.30 -9.54
C PRO A 75 1.56 7.09 -8.01
N ILE A 76 2.57 6.37 -7.50
CA ILE A 76 2.89 6.17 -6.07
C ILE A 76 4.04 7.05 -5.60
N ILE A 77 4.23 7.20 -4.28
CA ILE A 77 5.39 7.90 -3.71
C ILE A 77 6.61 6.99 -3.74
N VAL A 78 7.77 7.52 -4.16
CA VAL A 78 9.04 6.80 -4.11
C VAL A 78 9.39 6.46 -2.64
N PRO A 79 9.61 5.18 -2.30
CA PRO A 79 9.92 4.78 -0.93
C PRO A 79 11.11 5.56 -0.35
N GLY A 80 10.92 6.11 0.85
CA GLY A 80 11.95 6.85 1.57
C GLY A 80 12.23 8.28 1.07
N CYS A 81 11.57 8.78 0.01
CA CYS A 81 11.87 10.11 -0.51
C CYS A 81 11.53 11.26 0.48
N LEU A 82 10.63 10.99 1.43
CA LEU A 82 10.25 11.92 2.51
C LEU A 82 11.10 11.74 3.78
N ASP A 83 12.10 10.86 3.79
CA ASP A 83 12.96 10.61 4.95
C ASP A 83 13.64 11.89 5.49
N PRO A 84 14.23 12.77 4.65
CA PRO A 84 14.82 14.02 5.14
C PRO A 84 13.80 14.97 5.77
N LEU A 85 12.57 14.97 5.25
CA LEU A 85 11.47 15.78 5.80
C LEU A 85 11.11 15.29 7.21
N PHE A 86 10.88 13.99 7.38
CA PHE A 86 10.47 13.43 8.68
C PHE A 86 11.58 13.45 9.73
N ARG A 87 12.86 13.42 9.33
CA ARG A 87 13.99 13.61 10.25
C ARG A 87 14.27 15.08 10.58
N GLY A 88 13.64 16.04 9.90
CA GLY A 88 13.99 17.46 10.01
C GLY A 88 15.39 17.78 9.48
N GLN A 89 15.88 16.99 8.51
CA GLN A 89 17.23 17.07 7.93
C GLN A 89 17.17 17.53 6.47
N ILE A 90 16.32 18.53 6.18
CA ILE A 90 16.21 19.09 4.83
C ILE A 90 17.47 19.91 4.54
N PRO A 91 18.22 19.64 3.46
CA PRO A 91 19.43 20.39 3.13
C PRO A 91 19.13 21.88 2.90
N GLU A 92 20.08 22.75 3.25
CA GLU A 92 19.95 24.19 3.01
C GLU A 92 19.73 24.48 1.52
N GLY A 93 18.80 25.39 1.22
CA GLY A 93 18.43 25.75 -0.16
C GLY A 93 17.50 24.76 -0.87
N VAL A 94 17.10 23.66 -0.25
CA VAL A 94 16.10 22.73 -0.79
C VAL A 94 14.70 23.14 -0.35
N ASP A 95 13.79 23.38 -1.30
CA ASP A 95 12.36 23.54 -0.98
C ASP A 95 11.78 22.18 -0.54
N PRO A 96 11.25 22.05 0.69
CA PRO A 96 10.65 20.82 1.20
C PRO A 96 9.60 20.19 0.27
N ARG A 97 8.90 21.01 -0.54
CA ARG A 97 7.87 20.53 -1.48
C ARG A 97 8.43 19.67 -2.59
N THR A 98 9.72 19.77 -2.87
CA THR A 98 10.41 19.01 -3.93
C THR A 98 10.84 17.61 -3.49
N LEU A 99 10.77 17.31 -2.19
CA LEU A 99 11.13 15.99 -1.65
C LEU A 99 10.12 14.90 -2.03
N MET A 100 8.86 15.27 -2.24
CA MET A 100 7.83 14.33 -2.65
C MET A 100 8.04 13.94 -4.13
N GLN A 101 8.69 12.81 -4.32
CA GLN A 101 8.92 12.19 -5.61
C GLN A 101 7.89 11.08 -5.82
N VAL A 102 7.44 10.93 -7.07
CA VAL A 102 6.49 9.91 -7.45
C VAL A 102 7.05 9.03 -8.56
N GLU A 103 6.69 7.75 -8.54
CA GLU A 103 7.02 6.77 -9.58
C GLU A 103 5.74 6.06 -10.06
N PRO A 104 5.71 5.52 -11.29
CA PRO A 104 4.60 4.70 -11.75
C PRO A 104 4.36 3.51 -10.82
N LEU A 105 3.10 3.14 -10.64
CA LEU A 105 2.76 1.93 -9.89
C LEU A 105 3.31 0.68 -10.62
N ARG A 106 4.06 -0.16 -9.91
CA ARG A 106 4.57 -1.43 -10.46
C ARG A 106 3.45 -2.46 -10.55
N GLU A 107 3.46 -3.24 -11.62
CA GLU A 107 2.42 -4.24 -11.88
C GLU A 107 2.39 -5.32 -10.78
N GLU A 108 3.57 -5.74 -10.32
CA GLU A 108 3.75 -6.78 -9.30
C GLU A 108 3.09 -6.43 -7.95
N TYR A 109 2.78 -5.15 -7.69
CA TYR A 109 2.11 -4.73 -6.45
C TYR A 109 0.64 -5.13 -6.40
N ARG A 110 0.04 -5.44 -7.55
CA ARG A 110 -1.36 -5.87 -7.67
C ARG A 110 -1.51 -7.26 -8.25
N ASN A 111 -0.60 -7.65 -9.15
CA ASN A 111 -0.61 -8.93 -9.84
C ASN A 111 0.60 -9.73 -9.39
N ARG A 112 0.41 -10.58 -8.37
CA ARG A 112 1.50 -11.38 -7.77
C ARG A 112 1.54 -12.83 -8.30
N ASP A 113 0.73 -13.12 -9.32
CA ASP A 113 0.60 -14.42 -9.97
C ASP A 113 1.35 -14.47 -11.31
#